data_AF-A0AAX4PC41-F1
#
_entry.id   AF-A0AAX4PC41-F1
#
_cell.length_a   1.000
_cell.length_b   1.000
_cell.length_c   1.000
_cell.angle_alpha   90.00
_cell.angle_beta   90.00
_cell.angle_gamma   90.00
#
_symmetry.space_group_name_H-M   'P 1'
#
loop_
_entity.id
_entity.type
_entity.pdbx_description
1 polymer ?
#
loop_
_entity_poly.entity_id
_entity_poly.type
_entity_poly.pdbx_seq_one_letter_code
_entity_poly.pdbx_strand_id
1 'polypeptide(L)'
;MRVLGKRQSGVVFLWAVVLLSACGLATCNPSVSLVTTLQQDCTAYQPLQCVFKAVTKPDGETDFNTYEEICNTEGNVTHECARVDLSSTSYSYTDPATGAVKQIEPSFCDYPDLGSSRSYRLQRNTGLPRGKLEDRYAKCLVDNLNLKLMVSNCRDLKLWTCDDCYASYKRWACSTVFKRCEEATDPNVVSLTCRDTCFDTVRKCPANLEFACPGSDPRDYSDAGDCYTL
;
A
#
# COMPACT_ATOMS: atom_id res chain seq x y z
N MET A 1 59.41 -55.78 22.69
CA MET A 1 59.41 -54.99 23.95
C MET A 1 58.11 -54.20 24.00
N ARG A 2 57.17 -54.62 24.87
CA ARG A 2 56.60 -53.86 26.02
C ARG A 2 55.71 -52.67 25.61
N VAL A 3 54.49 -52.41 26.08
CA VAL A 3 53.46 -52.98 27.00
C VAL A 3 52.21 -52.10 26.70
N LEU A 4 51.06 -52.65 26.27
CA LEU A 4 49.78 -52.76 27.02
C LEU A 4 49.23 -51.54 27.78
N GLY A 5 47.96 -51.18 27.52
CA GLY A 5 47.04 -50.50 28.46
C GLY A 5 45.83 -49.83 27.76
N LYS A 6 44.66 -50.50 27.61
CA LYS A 6 43.43 -50.51 28.48
C LYS A 6 42.70 -49.14 28.52
N ARG A 7 41.36 -48.99 28.37
CA ARG A 7 40.14 -49.71 28.86
C ARG A 7 38.90 -49.18 28.06
N GLN A 8 37.94 -50.01 27.60
CA GLN A 8 36.58 -50.29 28.17
C GLN A 8 35.66 -49.06 28.38
N SER A 9 34.35 -49.00 28.08
CA SER A 9 33.25 -50.00 28.03
C SER A 9 31.94 -49.40 27.48
N GLY A 10 31.05 -50.27 26.96
CA GLY A 10 29.57 -50.11 26.95
C GLY A 10 29.00 -49.21 25.84
N VAL A 11 27.83 -49.45 25.21
CA VAL A 11 26.63 -50.20 25.61
C VAL A 11 25.87 -50.61 24.33
N VAL A 12 25.35 -51.83 24.36
CA VAL A 12 24.35 -52.48 23.48
C VAL A 12 23.12 -51.60 23.27
N PHE A 13 22.48 -51.56 22.09
CA PHE A 13 21.01 -51.72 21.96
C PHE A 13 20.56 -51.74 20.49
N LEU A 14 20.19 -52.95 20.04
CA LEU A 14 19.21 -53.22 18.99
C LEU A 14 17.83 -52.69 19.40
N TRP A 15 17.10 -52.00 18.52
CA TRP A 15 15.62 -52.03 18.33
C TRP A 15 15.33 -51.36 16.95
N ALA A 16 14.91 -52.11 15.92
CA ALA A 16 13.52 -52.31 15.49
C ALA A 16 12.78 -50.96 15.28
N VAL A 17 12.58 -50.49 14.04
CA VAL A 17 11.44 -50.79 13.13
C VAL A 17 10.07 -50.61 13.80
N VAL A 18 9.20 -49.90 13.07
CA VAL A 18 7.76 -49.61 13.30
C VAL A 18 7.50 -48.26 13.99
N LEU A 19 7.24 -47.24 13.18
CA LEU A 19 6.14 -46.31 13.45
C LEU A 19 5.37 -46.09 12.14
N LEU A 20 4.32 -46.90 12.00
CA LEU A 20 3.21 -46.68 11.10
C LEU A 20 2.47 -45.40 11.50
N SER A 21 2.18 -44.59 10.48
CA SER A 21 0.88 -44.00 10.18
C SER A 21 -0.10 -43.83 11.36
N ALA A 22 -0.18 -42.59 11.83
CA ALA A 22 -1.32 -42.07 12.56
C ALA A 22 -1.64 -40.65 12.04
N CYS A 23 -2.12 -40.55 10.80
CA CYS A 23 -3.01 -39.44 10.44
C CYS A 23 -4.35 -39.72 11.11
N GLY A 24 -4.46 -39.26 12.36
CA GLY A 24 -5.72 -39.22 13.09
C GLY A 24 -6.68 -38.26 12.41
N LEU A 25 -7.89 -38.75 12.20
CA LEU A 25 -9.13 -38.05 11.86
C LEU A 25 -9.20 -36.61 12.42
N ALA A 26 -8.71 -35.66 11.64
CA ALA A 26 -9.13 -34.27 11.65
C ALA A 26 -9.16 -33.86 10.18
N THR A 27 -10.30 -33.36 9.74
CA THR A 27 -10.61 -32.94 8.38
C THR A 27 -9.50 -32.06 7.80
N CYS A 28 -8.57 -32.65 7.04
CA CYS A 28 -7.71 -31.92 6.13
C CYS A 28 -8.61 -31.37 5.04
N ASN A 29 -9.06 -30.14 5.20
CA ASN A 29 -9.84 -29.42 4.21
C ASN A 29 -8.88 -29.04 3.08
N PRO A 30 -8.93 -29.66 1.89
CA PRO A 30 -8.04 -29.33 0.79
C PRO A 30 -8.75 -28.31 -0.09
N SER A 31 -8.80 -27.06 0.36
CA SER A 31 -9.27 -25.95 -0.46
C SER A 31 -8.77 -24.62 0.10
N VAL A 32 -7.46 -24.51 0.31
CA VAL A 32 -6.81 -23.20 0.16
C VAL A 32 -6.54 -23.09 -1.33
N SER A 33 -7.44 -22.39 -2.01
CA SER A 33 -7.30 -22.01 -3.41
C SER A 33 -5.92 -21.39 -3.61
N LEU A 34 -5.06 -22.00 -4.43
CA LEU A 34 -3.74 -21.46 -4.80
C LEU A 34 -3.77 -20.08 -5.50
N VAL A 35 -4.98 -19.53 -5.71
CA VAL A 35 -5.20 -18.22 -6.33
C VAL A 35 -5.07 -17.08 -5.30
N THR A 36 -5.15 -17.34 -3.99
CA THR A 36 -5.02 -16.31 -2.95
C THR A 36 -3.59 -16.10 -2.43
N THR A 37 -2.60 -16.88 -2.86
CA THR A 37 -1.23 -16.83 -2.30
C THR A 37 -0.30 -15.80 -2.93
N LEU A 38 -0.73 -15.04 -3.94
CA LEU A 38 0.12 -14.04 -4.60
C LEU A 38 -0.28 -12.58 -4.34
N GLN A 39 -1.31 -12.34 -3.52
CA GLN A 39 -1.72 -10.98 -3.17
C GLN A 39 -1.32 -10.71 -1.73
N GLN A 40 -0.36 -9.81 -1.56
CA GLN A 40 0.05 -9.28 -0.27
C GLN A 40 -1.10 -8.50 0.34
N ASP A 41 -1.42 -8.81 1.60
CA ASP A 41 -2.46 -8.10 2.33
C ASP A 41 -1.93 -6.71 2.74
N CYS A 42 -2.43 -5.66 2.07
CA CYS A 42 -2.05 -4.28 2.34
C CYS A 42 -2.82 -3.64 3.49
N THR A 43 -3.79 -4.35 4.10
CA THR A 43 -4.63 -3.81 5.19
C THR A 43 -3.81 -3.41 6.42
N ALA A 44 -2.65 -4.05 6.64
CA ALA A 44 -1.71 -3.70 7.71
C ALA A 44 -1.11 -2.28 7.56
N TYR A 45 -1.13 -1.71 6.36
CA TYR A 45 -0.62 -0.37 6.05
C TYR A 45 -1.74 0.60 5.67
N GLN A 46 -2.97 0.12 5.54
CA GLN A 46 -4.07 0.93 5.05
C GLN A 46 -4.34 2.08 6.03
N PRO A 47 -4.29 3.35 5.57
CA PRO A 47 -4.61 4.48 6.42
C PRO A 47 -6.07 4.36 6.86
N LEU A 48 -6.37 4.89 8.05
CA LEU A 48 -7.72 4.84 8.61
C LEU A 48 -8.72 5.39 7.60
N GLN A 49 -9.65 4.53 7.18
CA GLN A 49 -10.66 4.87 6.19
C GLN A 49 -11.72 5.75 6.83
N CYS A 50 -12.11 6.80 6.13
CA CYS A 50 -13.23 7.64 6.55
C CYS A 50 -14.25 7.78 5.43
N VAL A 51 -15.40 8.34 5.77
CA VAL A 51 -16.52 8.49 4.84
C VAL A 51 -16.41 9.83 4.12
N PHE A 52 -16.41 9.80 2.79
CA PHE A 52 -16.45 10.98 1.95
C PHE A 52 -17.87 11.52 1.85
N LYS A 53 -18.02 12.83 2.05
CA LYS A 53 -19.21 13.58 1.67
C LYS A 53 -18.78 14.76 0.82
N ALA A 54 -19.55 15.07 -0.21
CA ALA A 54 -19.31 16.28 -0.99
C ALA A 54 -19.55 17.52 -0.11
N VAL A 55 -18.70 18.55 -0.23
CA VAL A 55 -18.86 19.80 0.52
C VAL A 55 -20.09 20.54 -0.01
N THR A 56 -20.90 21.12 0.88
CA THR A 56 -21.98 22.02 0.45
C THR A 56 -21.53 23.46 0.61
N LYS A 57 -21.52 24.24 -0.47
CA LYS A 57 -21.20 25.67 -0.46
C LYS A 57 -22.25 26.47 0.30
N PRO A 58 -21.94 27.70 0.74
CA PRO A 58 -22.88 28.56 1.49
C PRO A 58 -24.15 28.93 0.71
N ASP A 59 -24.13 28.82 -0.62
CA ASP A 59 -25.25 29.03 -1.53
C ASP A 59 -26.19 27.81 -1.64
N GLY A 60 -25.86 26.69 -0.97
CA GLY A 60 -26.61 25.44 -1.03
C GLY A 60 -26.25 24.56 -2.22
N GLU A 61 -25.31 24.97 -3.08
CA GLU A 61 -24.79 24.14 -4.15
C GLU A 61 -23.79 23.11 -3.59
N THR A 62 -23.91 21.86 -4.00
CA THR A 62 -22.95 20.82 -3.61
C THR A 62 -21.71 20.95 -4.49
N ASP A 63 -20.56 21.18 -3.87
CA ASP A 63 -19.27 21.07 -4.53
C ASP A 63 -18.84 19.61 -4.56
N PHE A 64 -18.86 19.01 -5.75
CA PHE A 64 -18.44 17.64 -5.97
C PHE A 64 -16.92 17.52 -6.20
N ASN A 65 -16.19 18.64 -6.32
CA ASN A 65 -14.75 18.65 -6.48
C ASN A 65 -14.03 18.66 -5.13
N THR A 66 -14.71 19.17 -4.11
CA THR A 66 -14.21 19.24 -2.75
C THR A 66 -14.98 18.25 -1.89
N TYR A 67 -14.25 17.32 -1.28
CA TYR A 67 -14.83 16.35 -0.37
C TYR A 67 -14.49 16.73 1.06
N GLU A 68 -15.51 16.72 1.92
CA GLU A 68 -15.34 16.69 3.37
C GLU A 68 -15.32 15.23 3.80
N GLU A 69 -14.20 14.84 4.38
CA GLU A 69 -14.03 13.50 4.87
C GLU A 69 -14.36 13.43 6.37
N ILE A 70 -15.48 12.78 6.73
CA ILE A 70 -15.88 12.63 8.13
C ILE A 70 -15.15 11.44 8.72
N CYS A 71 -13.98 11.72 9.29
CA CYS A 71 -13.15 10.77 10.04
C CYS A 71 -13.46 10.83 11.52
N ASN A 72 -14.53 10.20 12.03
CA ASN A 72 -14.72 10.15 13.49
C ASN A 72 -15.48 8.91 13.97
N THR A 73 -14.86 8.19 14.89
CA THR A 73 -15.61 7.61 16.02
C THR A 73 -15.02 7.90 17.41
N GLU A 74 -13.76 8.33 17.58
CA GLU A 74 -13.21 8.62 18.93
C GLU A 74 -12.13 9.72 18.95
N GLY A 75 -12.55 10.99 19.02
CA GLY A 75 -11.87 12.08 19.74
C GLY A 75 -10.46 12.55 19.36
N ASN A 76 -9.74 11.92 18.43
CA ASN A 76 -8.39 12.35 18.06
C ASN A 76 -8.33 12.57 16.56
N VAL A 77 -8.15 13.82 16.12
CA VAL A 77 -8.05 14.15 14.69
C VAL A 77 -6.85 13.40 14.11
N THR A 78 -7.13 12.31 13.39
CA THR A 78 -6.11 11.33 12.96
C THR A 78 -5.30 11.79 11.76
N HIS A 79 -5.68 12.90 11.10
CA HIS A 79 -5.00 13.39 9.91
C HIS A 79 -4.54 14.85 10.06
N GLU A 80 -3.48 15.21 9.35
CA GLU A 80 -3.00 16.60 9.20
C GLU A 80 -2.62 16.87 7.74
N CYS A 81 -2.75 18.14 7.34
CA CYS A 81 -2.17 18.61 6.09
C CYS A 81 -0.71 19.00 6.33
N ALA A 82 0.21 18.23 5.76
CA ALA A 82 1.63 18.48 5.91
C ALA A 82 2.40 18.16 4.63
N ARG A 83 3.61 18.71 4.54
CA ARG A 83 4.56 18.35 3.48
C ARG A 83 5.04 16.92 3.73
N VAL A 84 5.07 16.10 2.68
CA VAL A 84 5.73 14.79 2.73
C VAL A 84 7.23 15.01 2.79
N ASP A 85 7.90 14.27 3.66
CA ASP A 85 9.36 14.27 3.72
C ASP A 85 9.93 13.30 2.67
N LEU A 86 9.96 13.77 1.42
CA LEU A 86 10.53 13.05 0.28
C LEU A 86 12.07 13.02 0.31
N SER A 87 12.69 13.79 1.20
CA SER A 87 14.15 13.80 1.36
C SER A 87 14.66 12.80 2.39
N SER A 88 13.76 11.97 2.96
CA SER A 88 14.09 10.80 3.79
C SER A 88 14.76 9.68 2.97
N THR A 89 15.93 10.02 2.44
CA THR A 89 17.00 9.13 1.97
C THR A 89 17.73 8.46 3.14
N SER A 90 17.37 8.77 4.38
CA SER A 90 17.99 8.19 5.57
C SER A 90 17.29 6.90 6.00
N TYR A 91 18.10 5.87 6.23
CA TYR A 91 17.62 4.58 6.73
C TYR A 91 17.18 4.61 8.19
N SER A 92 17.32 5.73 8.90
CA SER A 92 17.05 5.82 10.35
C SER A 92 16.18 7.02 10.69
N TYR A 93 15.09 6.76 11.41
CA TYR A 93 14.17 7.77 11.94
C TYR A 93 14.09 7.66 13.46
N THR A 94 14.27 8.78 14.15
CA THR A 94 14.04 8.88 15.59
C THR A 94 12.63 9.38 15.82
N ASP A 95 11.80 8.54 16.43
CA ASP A 95 10.43 8.88 16.78
C ASP A 95 10.44 10.02 17.82
N PRO A 96 9.84 11.19 17.53
CA PRO A 96 9.85 12.33 18.44
C PRO A 96 9.00 12.10 19.70
N ALA A 97 8.06 11.15 19.67
CA ALA A 97 7.21 10.82 20.82
C ALA A 97 7.89 9.84 21.77
N THR A 98 8.68 8.89 21.24
CA THR A 98 9.27 7.80 22.04
C THR A 98 10.79 7.86 22.17
N GLY A 99 11.47 8.67 21.35
CA GLY A 99 12.92 8.71 21.22
C GLY A 99 13.53 7.46 20.56
N ALA A 100 12.70 6.52 20.11
CA ALA A 100 13.17 5.26 19.53
C ALA A 100 13.69 5.46 18.10
N VAL A 101 14.87 4.89 17.80
CA VAL A 101 15.42 4.86 16.44
C VAL A 101 14.88 3.65 15.70
N LYS A 102 14.17 3.89 14.60
CA LYS A 102 13.61 2.86 13.71
C LYS A 102 14.33 2.89 12.37
N GLN A 103 14.63 1.72 11.81
CA GLN A 103 15.11 1.63 10.43
C GLN A 103 13.93 1.79 9.47
N ILE A 104 14.06 2.68 8.48
CA ILE A 104 13.03 2.98 7.49
C ILE A 104 13.57 2.81 6.08
N GLU A 105 12.70 2.40 5.16
CA GLU A 105 13.02 2.37 3.74
C GLU A 105 12.96 3.78 3.15
N PRO A 106 13.67 4.06 2.05
CA PRO A 106 13.49 5.29 1.27
C PRO A 106 12.03 5.48 0.84
N SER A 107 11.63 6.72 0.53
CA SER A 107 10.31 7.01 -0.04
C SER A 107 10.11 6.27 -1.36
N PHE A 108 9.00 5.55 -1.47
CA PHE A 108 8.59 4.86 -2.70
C PHE A 108 7.95 5.83 -3.69
N CYS A 109 7.02 6.67 -3.23
CA CYS A 109 6.42 7.74 -4.02
C CYS A 109 7.38 8.92 -4.11
N ASP A 110 7.71 9.35 -5.32
CA ASP A 110 8.66 10.45 -5.57
C ASP A 110 7.94 11.74 -6.04
N TYR A 111 8.73 12.79 -6.29
CA TYR A 111 8.19 14.07 -6.75
C TYR A 111 7.42 13.97 -8.08
N PRO A 112 7.91 13.26 -9.11
CA PRO A 112 7.12 12.94 -10.30
C PRO A 112 5.78 12.25 -10.03
N ASP A 113 5.69 11.41 -9.00
CA ASP A 113 4.46 10.69 -8.64
C ASP A 113 3.46 11.55 -7.84
N LEU A 114 3.94 12.56 -7.10
CA LEU A 114 3.13 13.37 -6.19
C LEU A 114 2.82 14.78 -6.72
N GLY A 115 3.58 15.24 -7.72
CA GLY A 115 3.38 16.52 -8.40
C GLY A 115 3.92 17.72 -7.61
N SER A 116 3.59 18.93 -8.08
CA SER A 116 4.10 20.20 -7.50
C SER A 116 3.46 20.61 -6.16
N SER A 117 2.45 19.86 -5.73
CA SER A 117 1.71 20.11 -4.51
C SER A 117 2.62 19.98 -3.29
N ARG A 118 2.54 20.96 -2.38
CA ARG A 118 3.45 21.00 -1.22
C ARG A 118 2.80 20.45 0.06
N SER A 119 1.52 20.12 0.06
CA SER A 119 0.82 19.64 1.25
C SER A 119 -0.13 18.50 0.88
N TYR A 120 -0.04 17.42 1.63
CA TYR A 120 -0.85 16.22 1.48
C TYR A 120 -1.51 15.91 2.82
N ARG A 121 -2.63 15.21 2.74
CA ARG A 121 -3.32 14.72 3.92
C ARG A 121 -2.64 13.45 4.42
N LEU A 122 -2.08 13.50 5.62
CA LEU A 122 -1.26 12.46 6.21
C LEU A 122 -1.80 12.05 7.58
N GLN A 123 -1.69 10.77 7.91
CA GLN A 123 -2.08 10.24 9.20
C GLN A 123 -1.06 10.63 10.28
N ARG A 124 -1.57 11.10 11.42
CA ARG A 124 -0.83 11.44 12.63
C ARG A 124 -0.68 10.24 13.56
N ASN A 125 0.27 10.38 14.49
CA ASN A 125 0.48 9.43 15.59
C ASN A 125 0.76 7.98 15.13
N THR A 126 1.33 7.82 13.92
CA THR A 126 1.71 6.52 13.36
C THR A 126 3.03 6.00 13.93
N GLY A 127 3.79 6.84 14.65
CA GLY A 127 5.15 6.53 15.11
C GLY A 127 6.17 6.39 13.96
N LEU A 128 5.84 6.92 12.79
CA LEU A 128 6.64 6.94 11.57
C LEU A 128 6.83 8.39 11.09
N PRO A 129 7.81 8.67 10.21
CA PRO A 129 7.89 9.96 9.54
C PRO A 129 6.58 10.29 8.80
N ARG A 130 6.32 11.59 8.63
CA ARG A 130 5.16 12.09 7.88
C ARG A 130 5.12 11.51 6.47
N GLY A 131 3.99 10.90 6.11
CA GLY A 131 3.79 10.31 4.80
C GLY A 131 4.32 8.88 4.66
N LYS A 132 5.02 8.34 5.66
CA LYS A 132 5.63 7.01 5.53
C LYS A 132 4.62 5.86 5.63
N LEU A 133 3.51 6.05 6.33
CA LEU A 133 2.43 5.06 6.37
C LEU A 133 1.78 4.95 4.98
N GLU A 134 1.44 6.10 4.42
CA GLU A 134 0.88 6.28 3.09
C GLU A 134 1.82 5.72 2.01
N ASP A 135 3.10 6.05 2.11
CA ASP A 135 4.15 5.55 1.21
C ASP A 135 4.25 4.02 1.20
N ARG A 136 4.21 3.39 2.39
CA ARG A 136 4.21 1.92 2.53
C ARG A 136 2.94 1.29 1.96
N TYR A 137 1.80 1.93 2.16
CA TYR A 137 0.55 1.46 1.60
C TYR A 137 0.56 1.52 0.06
N ALA A 138 0.97 2.66 -0.51
CA ALA A 138 1.13 2.81 -1.96
C ALA A 138 2.11 1.78 -2.52
N LYS A 139 3.26 1.59 -1.87
CA LYS A 139 4.23 0.55 -2.25
C LYS A 139 3.60 -0.84 -2.27
N CYS A 140 2.85 -1.22 -1.24
CA CYS A 140 2.19 -2.51 -1.17
C CYS A 140 1.20 -2.74 -2.32
N LEU A 141 0.43 -1.71 -2.69
CA LEU A 141 -0.48 -1.79 -3.85
C LEU A 141 0.29 -2.06 -5.15
N VAL A 142 1.42 -1.39 -5.35
CA VAL A 142 2.24 -1.55 -6.56
C VAL A 142 3.00 -2.88 -6.57
N ASP A 143 3.46 -3.36 -5.41
CA ASP A 143 4.10 -4.69 -5.29
C ASP A 143 3.11 -5.80 -5.68
N ASN A 144 1.84 -5.67 -5.27
CA ASN A 144 0.77 -6.58 -5.69
C ASN A 144 0.54 -6.57 -7.20
N LEU A 145 0.62 -5.40 -7.85
CA LEU A 145 0.59 -5.32 -9.30
C LEU A 145 1.78 -6.07 -9.90
N ASN A 146 2.99 -5.84 -9.40
CA ASN A 146 4.21 -6.45 -9.94
C ASN A 146 4.12 -7.98 -9.93
N LEU A 147 3.60 -8.57 -8.85
CA LEU A 147 3.34 -10.00 -8.75
C LEU A 147 2.38 -10.50 -9.85
N LYS A 148 1.31 -9.75 -10.15
CA LYS A 148 0.37 -10.06 -11.24
C LYS A 148 0.99 -9.88 -12.63
N LEU A 149 1.84 -8.88 -12.81
CA LEU A 149 2.54 -8.63 -14.06
C LEU A 149 3.55 -9.75 -14.37
N MET A 150 4.29 -10.23 -13.38
CA MET A 150 5.23 -11.35 -13.53
C MET A 150 4.53 -12.63 -14.00
N VAL A 151 3.36 -12.94 -13.44
CA VAL A 151 2.57 -14.13 -13.85
C VAL A 151 2.01 -13.98 -15.25
N SER A 152 1.54 -12.79 -15.61
CA SER A 152 0.92 -12.53 -16.92
C SER A 152 1.93 -12.21 -18.03
N ASN A 153 3.22 -12.01 -17.70
CA ASN A 153 4.29 -11.62 -18.61
C ASN A 153 3.87 -10.50 -19.61
N CYS A 154 3.03 -9.57 -19.14
CA CYS A 154 2.49 -8.45 -19.93
C CYS A 154 1.91 -8.84 -21.30
N ARG A 155 1.31 -10.03 -21.41
CA ARG A 155 0.95 -10.70 -22.67
C ARG A 155 0.01 -9.90 -23.59
N ASP A 156 -0.71 -8.92 -23.05
CA ASP A 156 -1.74 -8.15 -23.77
C ASP A 156 -1.35 -6.69 -24.05
N LEU A 157 -0.10 -6.30 -23.84
CA LEU A 157 0.36 -4.95 -24.15
C LEU A 157 0.82 -4.84 -25.61
N LYS A 158 0.04 -4.12 -26.44
CA LYS A 158 0.37 -3.89 -27.86
C LYS A 158 1.09 -2.57 -28.13
N LEU A 159 0.86 -1.56 -27.29
CA LEU A 159 1.36 -0.20 -27.47
C LEU A 159 2.36 0.23 -26.39
N TRP A 160 2.35 -0.44 -25.23
CA TRP A 160 3.08 -0.05 -24.04
C TRP A 160 3.93 -1.21 -23.52
N THR A 161 4.91 -0.90 -22.68
CA THR A 161 5.75 -1.89 -22.02
C THR A 161 5.24 -2.22 -20.62
N CYS A 162 5.76 -3.31 -20.02
CA CYS A 162 5.53 -3.61 -18.60
C CYS A 162 5.92 -2.42 -17.71
N ASP A 163 7.04 -1.76 -18.06
CA ASP A 163 7.57 -0.63 -17.31
C ASP A 163 6.64 0.58 -17.41
N ASP A 164 6.00 0.81 -18.57
CA ASP A 164 5.00 1.88 -18.74
C ASP A 164 3.75 1.62 -17.89
N CYS A 165 3.26 0.38 -17.86
CA CYS A 165 2.16 -0.01 -16.98
C CYS A 165 2.54 0.18 -15.51
N TYR A 166 3.70 -0.34 -15.10
CA TYR A 166 4.20 -0.24 -13.74
C TYR A 166 4.36 1.21 -13.30
N ALA A 167 4.97 2.06 -14.14
CA ALA A 167 5.16 3.47 -13.85
C ALA A 167 3.83 4.24 -13.77
N SER A 168 2.89 3.99 -14.69
CA SER A 168 1.57 4.62 -14.65
C SER A 168 0.76 4.20 -13.43
N TYR A 169 0.79 2.91 -13.08
CA TYR A 169 0.11 2.40 -11.90
C TYR A 169 0.75 2.92 -10.60
N LYS A 170 2.09 3.03 -10.55
CA LYS A 170 2.79 3.67 -9.43
C LYS A 170 2.31 5.11 -9.24
N ARG A 171 2.26 5.88 -10.32
CA ARG A 171 1.78 7.27 -10.32
C ARG A 171 0.34 7.36 -9.80
N TRP A 172 -0.55 6.49 -10.28
CA TRP A 172 -1.94 6.42 -9.81
C TRP A 172 -2.06 5.99 -8.34
N ALA A 173 -1.31 4.98 -7.90
CA ALA A 173 -1.35 4.50 -6.52
C ALA A 173 -0.85 5.59 -5.56
N CYS A 174 0.24 6.27 -5.92
CA CYS A 174 0.76 7.39 -5.14
C CYS A 174 -0.24 8.55 -5.09
N SER A 175 -0.86 8.95 -6.21
CA SER A 175 -1.81 10.08 -6.22
C SER A 175 -3.14 9.79 -5.51
N THR A 176 -3.60 8.53 -5.52
CA THR A 176 -4.83 8.14 -4.83
C THR A 176 -4.64 7.97 -3.33
N VAL A 177 -3.46 7.52 -2.90
CA VAL A 177 -3.10 7.40 -1.49
C VAL A 177 -2.75 8.76 -0.90
N PHE A 178 -1.93 9.57 -1.59
CA PHE A 178 -1.55 10.91 -1.16
C PHE A 178 -2.53 11.95 -1.70
N LYS A 179 -3.60 12.18 -0.95
CA LYS A 179 -4.60 13.19 -1.31
C LYS A 179 -4.06 14.60 -1.06
N ARG A 180 -4.30 15.50 -2.00
CA ARG A 180 -3.86 16.89 -1.91
C ARG A 180 -4.79 17.66 -0.98
N CYS A 181 -4.23 18.45 -0.08
CA CYS A 181 -5.03 19.41 0.68
C CYS A 181 -5.32 20.65 -0.18
N GLU A 182 -6.57 21.10 -0.21
CA GLU A 182 -6.96 22.33 -0.91
C GLU A 182 -6.49 23.57 -0.12
N GLU A 183 -6.70 23.54 1.19
CA GLU A 183 -6.19 24.52 2.14
C GLU A 183 -5.11 23.89 3.03
N ALA A 184 -4.06 24.64 3.38
CA ALA A 184 -2.94 24.09 4.15
C ALA A 184 -3.32 23.69 5.60
N THR A 185 -4.47 24.14 6.09
CA THR A 185 -4.85 24.06 7.51
C THR A 185 -5.96 23.04 7.81
N ASP A 186 -6.78 22.65 6.83
CA ASP A 186 -7.91 21.73 7.05
C ASP A 186 -7.67 20.35 6.41
N PRO A 187 -7.44 19.28 7.21
CA PRO A 187 -7.26 17.92 6.71
C PRO A 187 -8.54 17.25 6.20
N ASN A 188 -9.70 17.87 6.39
CA ASN A 188 -10.97 17.33 5.92
C ASN A 188 -11.29 17.75 4.49
N VAL A 189 -10.67 18.83 4.00
CA VAL A 189 -10.90 19.42 2.68
C VAL A 189 -9.79 18.97 1.73
N VAL A 190 -10.09 17.95 0.92
CA VAL A 190 -9.11 17.34 0.01
C VAL A 190 -9.57 17.34 -1.44
N SER A 191 -8.60 17.51 -2.33
CA SER A 191 -8.76 17.36 -3.78
C SER A 191 -8.26 15.98 -4.21
N LEU A 192 -9.09 15.27 -4.98
CA LEU A 192 -8.76 13.96 -5.54
C LEU A 192 -7.94 14.11 -6.84
N THR A 193 -7.23 13.04 -7.20
CA THR A 193 -6.50 12.98 -8.48
C THR A 193 -7.47 12.98 -9.66
N CYS A 194 -7.07 13.58 -10.78
CA CYS A 194 -7.90 13.58 -12.00
C CYS A 194 -8.14 12.16 -12.54
N ARG A 195 -9.27 11.99 -13.24
CA ARG A 195 -9.65 10.74 -13.91
C ARG A 195 -8.63 10.30 -14.96
N ASP A 196 -8.00 11.28 -15.61
CA ASP A 196 -6.96 11.04 -16.61
C ASP A 196 -5.80 10.20 -16.09
N THR A 197 -5.41 10.37 -14.81
CA THR A 197 -4.37 9.55 -14.18
C THR A 197 -4.80 8.08 -14.14
N CYS A 198 -6.07 7.82 -13.82
CA CYS A 198 -6.61 6.46 -13.82
C CYS A 198 -6.72 5.88 -15.25
N PHE A 199 -7.23 6.67 -16.21
CA PHE A 199 -7.32 6.24 -17.60
C PHE A 199 -5.97 6.04 -18.27
N ASP A 200 -4.92 6.77 -17.87
CA ASP A 200 -3.55 6.49 -18.30
C ASP A 200 -3.13 5.08 -17.88
N THR A 201 -3.42 4.69 -16.64
CA THR A 201 -3.12 3.34 -16.14
C THR A 201 -3.93 2.27 -16.87
N VAL A 202 -5.25 2.46 -17.06
CA VAL A 202 -6.10 1.51 -17.82
C VAL A 202 -5.60 1.31 -19.25
N ARG A 203 -5.11 2.36 -19.91
CA ARG A 203 -4.58 2.28 -21.28
C ARG A 203 -3.24 1.58 -21.36
N LYS A 204 -2.39 1.73 -20.35
CA LYS A 204 -1.02 1.20 -20.31
C LYS A 204 -0.91 -0.20 -19.76
N CYS A 205 -1.89 -0.63 -18.96
CA CYS A 205 -1.89 -1.93 -18.31
C CYS A 205 -2.79 -2.95 -19.02
N PRO A 206 -2.49 -4.25 -18.92
CA PRO A 206 -3.25 -5.27 -19.62
C PRO A 206 -4.62 -5.51 -18.97
N ALA A 207 -5.62 -5.84 -19.78
CA ALA A 207 -7.03 -5.93 -19.35
C ALA A 207 -7.30 -7.04 -18.33
N ASN A 208 -6.46 -8.07 -18.27
CA ASN A 208 -6.55 -9.18 -17.33
C ASN A 208 -6.23 -8.80 -15.87
N LEU A 209 -5.77 -7.57 -15.62
CA LEU A 209 -5.60 -7.06 -14.26
C LEU A 209 -6.93 -6.69 -13.59
N GLU A 210 -8.02 -6.61 -14.37
CA GLU A 210 -9.33 -6.16 -13.90
C GLU A 210 -9.27 -4.79 -13.20
N PHE A 211 -8.24 -4.00 -13.53
CA PHE A 211 -8.10 -2.65 -13.04
C PHE A 211 -9.15 -1.78 -13.72
N ALA A 212 -10.12 -1.33 -12.93
CA ALA A 212 -11.16 -0.44 -13.38
C ALA A 212 -11.04 0.88 -12.62
N CYS A 213 -11.21 1.97 -13.34
CA CYS A 213 -11.48 3.23 -12.68
C CYS A 213 -12.83 3.11 -11.95
N PRO A 214 -12.92 3.57 -10.69
CA PRO A 214 -14.15 3.55 -9.92
C PRO A 214 -15.35 4.08 -10.72
N GLY A 215 -16.44 3.31 -10.69
CA GLY A 215 -17.60 3.49 -11.55
C GLY A 215 -18.67 4.46 -11.05
N SER A 216 -18.41 5.21 -9.97
CA SER A 216 -19.34 6.24 -9.52
C SER A 216 -19.10 7.54 -10.29
N ASP A 217 -20.16 7.97 -10.98
CA ASP A 217 -20.43 9.29 -11.55
C ASP A 217 -19.35 9.94 -12.44
N PRO A 218 -19.65 10.41 -13.67
CA PRO A 218 -18.79 11.34 -14.42
C PRO A 218 -18.23 12.51 -13.60
N ARG A 219 -18.83 12.81 -12.44
CA ARG A 219 -18.48 13.90 -11.51
C ARG A 219 -17.49 13.53 -10.38
N ASP A 220 -17.12 12.26 -10.19
CA ASP A 220 -16.38 11.78 -8.99
C ASP A 220 -14.83 11.69 -9.14
N TYR A 221 -14.37 11.87 -10.37
CA TYR A 221 -12.98 12.11 -10.76
C TYR A 221 -13.11 13.13 -11.86
N SER A 222 -12.99 14.40 -11.51
CA SER A 222 -13.65 15.42 -12.29
C SER A 222 -12.89 15.69 -13.59
N ASP A 223 -13.66 15.75 -14.67
CA ASP A 223 -13.31 16.54 -15.86
C ASP A 223 -13.50 18.06 -15.55
N ALA A 224 -13.65 18.42 -14.26
CA ALA A 224 -13.79 19.78 -13.78
C ALA A 224 -12.40 20.37 -13.54
N GLY A 225 -12.28 21.69 -13.70
CA GLY A 225 -11.02 22.43 -13.62
C GLY A 225 -10.29 22.39 -12.26
N ASP A 226 -10.76 21.60 -11.29
CA ASP A 226 -10.30 21.61 -9.89
C ASP A 226 -9.68 20.26 -9.43
N CYS A 227 -9.67 19.22 -10.27
CA CYS A 227 -8.85 18.04 -10.01
C CYS A 227 -7.37 18.38 -10.22
N TYR A 228 -6.47 17.75 -9.46
CA TYR A 228 -5.04 17.96 -9.67
C TYR A 228 -4.47 16.92 -10.63
N THR A 229 -3.87 17.40 -11.71
CA THR A 229 -2.97 16.62 -12.56
C THR A 229 -1.55 16.72 -12.01
N LEU A 230 -0.74 15.70 -12.29
CA LEU A 230 0.65 15.59 -11.85
C LEU A 230 1.61 16.16 -12.88
#